data_AF-A0A974XYX0-F1
#
_entry.id   AF-A0A974XYX0-F1
#
_cell.length_a   1.000
_cell.length_b   1.000
_cell.length_c   1.000
_cell.angle_alpha   90.00
_cell.angle_beta   90.00
_cell.angle_gamma   90.00
#
_symmetry.space_group_name_H-M   'P 1'
#
loop_
_entity.id
_entity.type
_entity.pdbx_description
1 polymer ?
#
loop_
_entity_poly.entity_id
_entity_poly.type
_entity_poly.pdbx_seq_one_letter_code
_entity_poly.pdbx_strand_id
1 'polypeptide(L)'
;MSNPSPVTPTRGGNASRYLFVFLLGLVLGVVAVVMGMRAWDARRDHFHGSVMQVQQWHLKQLDQAVTRNRCSATDTLPHLKSLRVMADDLEPAFPDLADDQRFADAASKLRETLDAALASPPMQCQGVGVVAQKVGEACKACHQDFR
;
A
#
# COMPACT_ATOMS: atom_id res chain seq x y z
N MET A 1 12.69 -84.16 -8.15
CA MET A 1 11.61 -83.16 -8.27
C MET A 1 12.11 -81.89 -7.61
N SER A 2 12.18 -80.79 -8.37
CA SER A 2 12.92 -79.57 -8.03
C SER A 2 12.38 -78.87 -6.77
N ASN A 3 13.28 -78.50 -5.87
CA ASN A 3 12.99 -77.68 -4.68
C ASN A 3 12.62 -76.24 -5.07
N PRO A 4 11.76 -75.54 -4.31
CA PRO A 4 11.34 -74.18 -4.60
C PRO A 4 12.47 -73.18 -4.34
N SER A 5 12.62 -72.19 -5.24
CA SER A 5 13.54 -71.07 -5.07
C SER A 5 13.12 -70.19 -3.87
N PRO A 6 14.07 -69.68 -3.06
CA PRO A 6 13.74 -68.81 -1.95
C PRO A 6 13.33 -67.43 -2.46
N VAL A 7 12.16 -66.94 -2.02
CA VAL A 7 11.76 -65.54 -2.21
C VAL A 7 12.54 -64.68 -1.22
N THR A 8 13.49 -63.89 -1.72
CA THR A 8 14.22 -62.92 -0.91
C THR A 8 13.27 -61.76 -0.55
N PRO A 9 13.01 -61.47 0.74
CA PRO A 9 12.17 -60.35 1.11
C PRO A 9 12.91 -59.05 0.80
N THR A 10 12.28 -58.16 0.03
CA THR A 10 12.76 -56.79 -0.16
C THR A 10 12.73 -56.09 1.20
N ARG A 11 13.90 -55.94 1.81
CA ARG A 11 14.07 -55.23 3.09
C ARG A 11 13.81 -53.74 2.83
N GLY A 12 12.56 -53.32 2.98
CA GLY A 12 12.14 -51.92 2.79
C GLY A 12 12.92 -51.00 3.72
N GLY A 13 13.81 -50.19 3.15
CA GLY A 13 14.65 -49.28 3.92
C GLY A 13 13.84 -48.15 4.57
N ASN A 14 14.23 -47.77 5.78
CA ASN A 14 13.60 -46.64 6.51
C ASN A 14 13.79 -45.28 5.83
N ALA A 15 14.53 -45.20 4.71
CA ALA A 15 14.79 -43.99 3.95
C ALA A 15 13.51 -43.25 3.55
N SER A 16 12.47 -43.98 3.11
CA SER A 16 11.17 -43.38 2.77
C SER A 16 10.50 -42.73 4.00
N ARG A 17 10.60 -43.35 5.18
CA ARG A 17 10.06 -42.81 6.43
C ARG A 17 10.81 -41.57 6.88
N TYR A 18 12.15 -41.57 6.80
CA TYR A 18 12.96 -40.41 7.14
C TYR A 18 12.76 -39.25 6.16
N LEU A 19 12.65 -39.52 4.86
CA LEU A 19 12.32 -38.49 3.86
C LEU A 19 10.94 -37.87 4.13
N PHE A 20 9.95 -38.69 4.48
CA PHE A 20 8.61 -38.20 4.83
C PHE A 20 8.64 -37.28 6.06
N VAL A 21 9.31 -37.70 7.14
CA VAL A 21 9.46 -36.88 8.35
C VAL A 21 10.21 -35.58 8.06
N PHE A 22 11.26 -35.63 7.24
CA PHE A 22 12.02 -34.45 6.82
C PHE A 22 11.13 -33.47 6.05
N LEU A 23 10.38 -33.93 5.05
CA LEU A 23 9.47 -33.09 4.27
C LEU A 23 8.36 -32.49 5.15
N LEU A 24 7.79 -33.29 6.05
CA LEU A 24 6.80 -32.80 7.01
C LEU A 24 7.39 -31.71 7.92
N GLY A 25 8.59 -31.93 8.46
CA GLY A 25 9.31 -30.94 9.26
C GLY A 25 9.63 -29.67 8.48
N LEU A 26 10.04 -29.80 7.21
CA LEU A 26 10.30 -28.65 6.33
C LEU A 26 9.04 -27.82 6.10
N VAL A 27 7.90 -28.48 5.79
CA VAL A 27 6.62 -27.80 5.58
C VAL A 27 6.18 -27.08 6.87
N LEU A 28 6.24 -27.74 8.02
CA LEU A 28 5.89 -27.13 9.30
C LEU A 28 6.82 -25.96 9.65
N GLY A 29 8.12 -26.10 9.37
CA GLY A 29 9.11 -25.03 9.55
C GLY A 29 8.80 -23.81 8.68
N VAL A 30 8.50 -24.01 7.39
CA VAL A 30 8.13 -22.92 6.48
C VAL A 30 6.86 -22.21 6.97
N VAL A 31 5.83 -22.96 7.37
CA VAL A 31 4.59 -22.38 7.91
C VAL A 31 4.87 -21.55 9.16
N ALA A 32 5.67 -22.07 10.09
CA ALA A 32 6.04 -21.36 11.31
C ALA A 32 6.80 -20.06 11.01
N VAL A 33 7.75 -20.08 10.07
CA VAL A 33 8.50 -18.89 9.65
C VAL A 33 7.58 -17.84 9.02
N VAL A 34 6.72 -18.23 8.08
CA VAL A 34 5.78 -17.30 7.43
C VAL A 34 4.81 -16.68 8.44
N MET A 35 4.27 -17.48 9.37
CA MET A 35 3.38 -16.97 10.41
C MET A 35 4.11 -16.05 11.39
N GLY A 36 5.36 -16.37 11.74
CA GLY A 36 6.22 -15.50 12.54
C GLY A 36 6.47 -14.16 11.85
N MET A 37 6.81 -14.17 10.56
CA MET A 37 6.99 -12.94 9.77
C MET A 37 5.70 -12.12 9.67
N ARG A 38 4.55 -12.77 9.43
CA ARG A 38 3.24 -12.09 9.38
C ARG A 38 2.87 -11.47 10.72
N ALA A 39 3.11 -12.17 11.82
CA ALA A 39 2.84 -11.64 13.16
C ALA A 39 3.75 -10.46 13.49
N TRP A 40 5.00 -10.46 13.03
CA TRP A 40 5.91 -9.33 13.16
C TRP A 40 5.45 -8.13 12.32
N ASP A 41 5.12 -8.36 11.05
CA ASP A 41 4.70 -7.31 10.14
C ASP A 41 3.37 -6.67 10.54
N ALA A 42 2.43 -7.47 11.09
CA ALA A 42 1.17 -6.98 11.64
C ALA A 42 1.35 -6.07 12.88
N ARG A 43 2.50 -6.13 13.55
CA ARG A 43 2.85 -5.24 14.66
C ARG A 43 3.55 -3.95 14.22
N ARG A 44 3.97 -3.86 12.95
CA ARG A 44 4.52 -2.61 12.41
C ARG A 44 3.40 -1.63 12.15
N ASP A 45 3.67 -0.37 12.43
CA ASP A 45 2.78 0.71 12.05
C ASP A 45 2.97 1.02 10.55
N HIS A 46 1.95 0.69 9.76
CA HIS A 46 1.90 0.96 8.32
C HIS A 46 1.12 2.24 8.00
N PHE A 47 0.71 3.01 9.01
CA PHE A 47 -0.20 4.13 8.85
C PHE A 47 0.35 5.18 7.89
N HIS A 48 1.61 5.63 8.07
CA HIS A 48 2.27 6.59 7.17
C HIS A 48 2.24 6.17 5.70
N GLY A 49 2.60 4.91 5.42
CA GLY A 49 2.62 4.39 4.06
C GLY A 49 1.21 4.31 3.47
N SER A 50 0.24 3.90 4.29
CA SER A 50 -1.15 3.77 3.87
C SER A 50 -1.79 5.12 3.51
N VAL A 51 -1.53 6.18 4.30
CA VAL A 51 -2.03 7.54 4.01
C VAL A 51 -1.49 8.03 2.66
N MET A 52 -0.18 7.90 2.45
CA MET A 52 0.45 8.29 1.18
C MET A 52 -0.07 7.49 -0.02
N GLN A 53 -0.28 6.19 0.15
CA GLN A 53 -0.79 5.31 -0.89
C GLN A 53 -2.21 5.69 -1.32
N VAL A 54 -3.10 5.95 -0.36
CA VAL A 54 -4.51 6.26 -0.66
C VAL A 54 -4.63 7.69 -1.21
N GLN A 55 -3.88 8.66 -0.69
CA GLN A 55 -3.79 9.99 -1.30
C GLN A 55 -3.32 9.91 -2.76
N GLN A 56 -2.26 9.14 -3.04
CA GLN A 56 -1.78 8.94 -4.42
C GLN A 56 -2.86 8.31 -5.31
N TRP A 57 -3.63 7.35 -4.79
CA TRP A 57 -4.74 6.75 -5.53
C TRP A 57 -5.78 7.80 -5.92
N HIS A 58 -6.24 8.64 -4.99
CA HIS A 58 -7.22 9.69 -5.27
C HIS A 58 -6.71 10.72 -6.29
N LEU A 59 -5.44 11.12 -6.22
CA LEU A 59 -4.84 12.01 -7.21
C LEU A 59 -4.85 11.39 -8.62
N LYS A 60 -4.44 10.11 -8.74
CA LYS A 60 -4.50 9.38 -10.02
C LYS A 60 -5.92 9.29 -10.58
N GLN A 61 -6.93 9.20 -9.73
CA GLN A 61 -8.33 9.18 -10.18
C GLN A 61 -8.74 10.50 -10.84
N LEU A 62 -8.21 11.64 -10.37
CA LEU A 62 -8.42 12.94 -11.02
C LEU A 62 -7.74 12.98 -12.40
N ASP A 63 -6.51 12.49 -12.53
CA ASP A 63 -5.80 12.41 -13.82
C ASP A 63 -6.53 11.51 -14.81
N GLN A 64 -7.03 10.37 -14.34
CA GLN A 64 -7.82 9.46 -15.15
C GLN A 64 -9.17 10.06 -15.55
N ALA A 65 -9.81 10.87 -14.69
CA ALA A 65 -11.02 11.59 -15.03
C ALA A 65 -10.76 12.55 -16.21
N VAL A 66 -9.64 13.27 -16.20
CA VAL A 66 -9.21 14.13 -17.32
C VAL A 66 -8.96 13.32 -18.59
N THR A 67 -8.21 12.23 -18.49
CA THR A 67 -7.86 11.38 -19.64
C THR A 67 -9.10 10.74 -20.28
N ARG A 68 -10.10 10.38 -19.48
CA ARG A 68 -11.37 9.81 -19.95
C ARG A 68 -12.42 10.86 -20.31
N ASN A 69 -12.09 12.16 -20.22
CA ASN A 69 -13.03 13.26 -20.41
C ASN A 69 -14.29 13.16 -19.52
N ARG A 70 -14.14 12.64 -18.29
CA ARG A 70 -15.20 12.42 -17.28
C ARG A 70 -14.98 13.33 -16.07
N CYS A 71 -15.12 14.63 -16.29
CA CYS A 71 -14.75 15.65 -15.31
C CYS A 71 -15.95 16.33 -14.67
N SER A 72 -17.08 15.62 -14.61
CA SER A 72 -18.25 16.10 -13.91
C SER A 72 -17.96 16.22 -12.41
N ALA A 73 -18.67 17.10 -11.71
CA ALA A 73 -18.53 17.23 -10.26
C ALA A 73 -18.74 15.89 -9.53
N THR A 74 -19.64 15.03 -10.03
CA THR A 74 -19.88 13.70 -9.45
C THR A 74 -18.71 12.73 -9.62
N ASP A 75 -17.90 12.91 -10.66
CA ASP A 75 -16.72 12.07 -10.90
C ASP A 75 -15.50 12.54 -10.09
N THR A 76 -15.37 13.83 -9.77
CA THR A 76 -14.13 14.42 -9.24
C THR A 76 -14.21 14.91 -7.80
N LEU A 77 -15.35 15.44 -7.36
CA LEU A 77 -15.52 15.93 -5.98
C LEU A 77 -15.26 14.87 -4.90
N PRO A 78 -15.68 13.59 -5.06
CA PRO A 78 -15.38 12.59 -4.05
C PRO A 78 -13.87 12.45 -3.83
N HIS A 79 -13.07 12.48 -4.90
CA HIS A 79 -11.62 12.35 -4.79
C HIS A 79 -10.97 13.58 -4.15
N LEU A 80 -11.42 14.80 -4.47
CA LEU A 80 -10.93 16.02 -3.82
C LEU A 80 -11.27 16.06 -2.32
N LYS A 81 -12.48 15.65 -1.95
CA LYS A 81 -12.90 15.58 -0.54
C LYS A 81 -12.08 14.55 0.25
N SER A 82 -11.87 13.37 -0.33
CA SER A 82 -11.03 12.35 0.30
C SER A 82 -9.60 12.82 0.49
N LEU A 83 -8.99 13.45 -0.53
CA LEU A 83 -7.66 14.06 -0.39
C LEU A 83 -7.63 15.08 0.75
N ARG A 84 -8.66 15.93 0.86
CA ARG A 84 -8.71 16.95 1.90
C ARG A 84 -8.81 16.37 3.30
N VAL A 85 -9.66 15.37 3.50
CA VAL A 85 -9.80 14.70 4.80
C VAL A 85 -8.49 14.01 5.18
N MET A 86 -7.89 13.27 4.24
CA MET A 86 -6.63 12.57 4.48
C MET A 86 -5.44 13.51 4.69
N ALA A 87 -5.54 14.78 4.27
CA ALA A 87 -4.48 15.75 4.49
C ALA A 87 -4.39 16.19 5.96
N ASP A 88 -5.44 15.98 6.77
CA ASP A 88 -5.38 16.18 8.23
C ASP A 88 -4.72 15.00 8.96
N ASP A 89 -4.51 13.87 8.28
CA ASP A 89 -3.84 12.69 8.83
C ASP A 89 -2.31 12.76 8.68
N LEU A 90 -1.75 13.80 8.04
CA LEU A 90 -0.32 13.90 7.76
C LEU A 90 0.53 13.98 9.03
N GLU A 91 0.23 14.91 9.93
CA GLU A 91 0.99 15.06 11.17
C GLU A 91 0.85 13.84 12.11
N PRO A 92 -0.35 13.26 12.32
CA PRO A 92 -0.50 12.01 13.06
C PRO A 92 0.20 10.81 12.42
N ALA A 93 0.29 10.77 11.09
CA ALA A 93 0.92 9.67 10.37
C ALA A 93 2.45 9.72 10.42
N PHE A 94 3.04 10.89 10.64
CA PHE A 94 4.50 11.09 10.70
C PHE A 94 4.89 11.73 12.04
N PRO A 95 4.76 11.01 13.17
CA PRO A 95 4.98 11.58 14.50
C PRO A 95 6.40 12.12 14.69
N ASP A 96 7.41 11.50 14.06
CA ASP A 96 8.80 11.96 14.11
C ASP A 96 9.05 13.27 13.36
N LEU A 97 8.12 13.68 12.48
CA LEU A 97 8.17 14.91 11.68
C LEU A 97 7.12 15.94 12.12
N ALA A 98 6.21 15.59 13.03
CA ALA A 98 5.05 16.42 13.37
C ALA A 98 5.42 17.79 13.95
N ASP A 99 6.56 17.88 14.66
CA ASP A 99 7.09 19.12 15.21
C ASP A 99 8.05 19.87 14.26
N ASP A 100 8.37 19.31 13.09
CA ASP A 100 9.17 19.99 12.07
C ASP A 100 8.30 21.03 11.35
N GLN A 101 8.65 22.31 11.51
CA GLN A 101 7.89 23.41 10.92
C GLN A 101 7.81 23.32 9.39
N ARG A 102 8.85 22.85 8.70
CA ARG A 102 8.83 22.71 7.24
C ARG A 102 7.85 21.62 6.81
N PHE A 103 7.74 20.55 7.59
CA PHE A 103 6.76 19.49 7.35
C PHE A 103 5.33 20.01 7.56
N ALA A 104 5.08 20.68 8.70
CA ALA A 104 3.79 21.27 9.02
C ALA A 104 3.35 22.32 7.97
N ASP A 105 4.27 23.17 7.50
CA ASP A 105 4.00 24.16 6.46
C ASP A 105 3.66 23.49 5.12
N ALA A 106 4.37 22.43 4.74
CA ALA A 106 4.08 21.68 3.52
C ALA A 106 2.72 20.96 3.59
N ALA A 107 2.39 20.35 4.74
CA ALA A 107 1.10 19.73 5.00
C ALA A 107 -0.04 20.75 4.97
N SER A 108 0.15 21.91 5.60
CA SER A 108 -0.77 23.05 5.54
C SER A 108 -0.98 23.51 4.09
N LYS A 109 0.08 23.60 3.29
CA LYS A 109 -0.02 24.04 1.90
C LYS A 109 -0.86 23.12 1.03
N LEU A 110 -0.76 21.81 1.25
CA LEU A 110 -1.62 20.84 0.59
C LEU A 110 -3.09 21.05 0.97
N ARG A 111 -3.37 21.25 2.26
CA ARG A 111 -4.74 21.54 2.77
C ARG A 111 -5.32 22.81 2.15
N GLU A 112 -4.55 23.90 2.13
CA GLU A 112 -4.95 25.16 1.45
C GLU A 112 -5.31 24.95 -0.03
N THR A 113 -4.49 24.18 -0.74
CA THR A 113 -4.69 23.89 -2.17
C THR A 113 -5.99 23.12 -2.41
N LEU A 114 -6.27 22.14 -1.54
CA LEU A 114 -7.49 21.33 -1.60
C LEU A 114 -8.72 22.12 -1.17
N ASP A 115 -8.61 22.95 -0.13
CA ASP A 115 -9.69 23.83 0.34
C ASP A 115 -10.08 24.84 -0.75
N ALA A 116 -9.11 25.43 -1.45
CA ALA A 116 -9.37 26.30 -2.59
C ALA A 116 -10.10 25.57 -3.73
N ALA A 117 -9.70 24.33 -4.04
CA ALA A 117 -10.36 23.52 -5.07
C ALA A 117 -11.79 23.13 -4.67
N LEU A 118 -12.06 22.88 -3.39
CA LEU A 118 -13.39 22.55 -2.88
C LEU A 118 -14.31 23.78 -2.77
N ALA A 119 -13.75 24.96 -2.48
CA ALA A 119 -14.48 26.22 -2.44
C ALA A 119 -14.91 26.69 -3.84
N SER A 120 -14.19 26.29 -4.89
CA SER A 120 -14.53 26.56 -6.30
C SER A 120 -14.34 25.31 -7.16
N PRO A 121 -15.27 24.33 -7.07
CA PRO A 121 -15.15 23.05 -7.75
C PRO A 121 -14.94 23.18 -9.26
N PRO A 122 -13.95 22.46 -9.85
CA PRO A 122 -13.77 22.45 -11.30
C PRO A 122 -14.95 21.74 -11.98
N MET A 123 -15.60 22.43 -12.93
CA MET A 123 -16.75 21.90 -13.67
C MET A 123 -16.39 21.32 -15.05
N GLN A 124 -15.12 21.40 -15.44
CA GLN A 124 -14.62 20.96 -16.74
C GLN A 124 -13.21 20.36 -16.64
N CYS A 125 -12.82 19.53 -17.61
CA CYS A 125 -11.55 18.79 -17.56
C CYS A 125 -10.31 19.67 -17.51
N GLN A 126 -10.31 20.84 -18.14
CA GLN A 126 -9.21 21.79 -18.00
C GLN A 126 -9.01 22.22 -16.54
N GLY A 127 -10.10 22.53 -15.84
CA GLY A 127 -10.05 22.92 -14.42
C GLY A 127 -9.60 21.77 -13.53
N VAL A 128 -10.09 20.56 -13.79
CA VAL A 128 -9.65 19.35 -13.05
C VAL A 128 -8.17 19.09 -13.26
N GLY A 129 -7.66 19.21 -14.48
CA GLY A 129 -6.23 19.06 -14.79
C GLY A 129 -5.36 20.08 -14.05
N VAL A 130 -5.78 21.35 -14.01
CA VAL A 130 -5.07 22.39 -13.24
C VAL A 130 -5.07 22.08 -11.75
N VAL A 131 -6.19 21.62 -11.19
CA VAL A 131 -6.28 21.24 -9.78
C VAL A 131 -5.39 20.03 -9.48
N ALA A 132 -5.44 18.98 -10.30
CA ALA A 132 -4.61 17.79 -10.14
C ALA A 132 -3.11 18.13 -10.19
N GLN A 133 -2.71 19.01 -11.12
CA GLN A 133 -1.34 19.51 -11.19
C GLN A 133 -0.93 20.24 -9.90
N LYS A 134 -1.73 21.20 -9.42
CA LYS A 134 -1.42 21.96 -8.20
C LYS A 134 -1.30 21.05 -6.97
N VAL A 135 -2.18 20.06 -6.84
CA VAL A 135 -2.12 19.06 -5.77
C VAL A 135 -0.85 18.22 -5.91
N GLY A 136 -0.51 17.76 -7.12
CA GLY A 136 0.73 17.02 -7.38
C GLY A 136 2.00 17.83 -7.07
N GLU A 137 2.00 19.13 -7.35
CA GLU A 137 3.09 20.06 -6.99
C GLU A 137 3.23 20.20 -5.46
N ALA A 138 2.12 20.33 -4.73
CA ALA A 138 2.15 20.33 -3.26
C ALA A 138 2.68 19.00 -2.70
N CYS A 139 2.25 17.86 -3.24
CA CYS A 139 2.80 16.55 -2.88
C CYS A 139 4.30 16.47 -3.15
N LYS A 140 4.76 16.96 -4.31
CA LYS A 140 6.17 16.96 -4.69
C LYS A 140 7.01 17.85 -3.77
N ALA A 141 6.51 19.03 -3.40
CA ALA A 141 7.20 19.95 -2.52
C ALA A 141 7.48 19.31 -1.14
N CYS A 142 6.48 18.64 -0.55
CA CYS A 142 6.68 17.89 0.69
C CYS A 142 7.70 16.74 0.50
N HIS A 143 7.53 15.92 -0.54
CA HIS A 143 8.43 14.78 -0.79
C HIS A 143 9.87 15.17 -1.15
N GLN A 144 10.12 16.38 -1.63
CA GLN A 144 11.47 16.83 -1.94
C GLN A 144 12.36 16.92 -0.68
N ASP A 145 11.74 17.16 0.47
CA ASP A 145 12.42 17.37 1.74
C ASP A 145 12.34 16.15 2.66
N PHE A 146 11.30 15.31 2.54
CA PHE A 146 10.94 14.30 3.55
C PHE A 146 10.78 12.86 3.02
N ARG A 147 11.14 12.58 1.76
CA ARG A 147 11.06 11.23 1.15
C ARG A 147 12.42 10.70 0.76
#